data_AF-A0AAD4M3R5-F1
#
_entry.id   AF-A0AAD4M3R5-F1
#
_cell.length_a   1.000
_cell.length_b   1.000
_cell.length_c   1.000
_cell.angle_alpha   90.00
_cell.angle_beta   90.00
_cell.angle_gamma   90.00
#
_symmetry.space_group_name_H-M   'P 1'
#
loop_
_entity.id
_entity.type
_entity.pdbx_description
1 polymer ?
#
loop_
_entity_poly.entity_id
_entity_poly.type
_entity_poly.pdbx_seq_one_letter_code
_entity_poly.pdbx_strand_id
1 'polypeptide(L)'
;MTNNNTSEACASARAYIRRESLDIYNRLHSIETDIAFIDQVRMAYPTLPLIPNLRCGAWYTDPAIAHPGVHAYFKSTDGHHGNWSFNLRRPNLHLLPVAVAHGGLDTRGKTSPDALSKTVPIWCAVVNRALRLRDLSPPRPVISAGADRADEGVQESGDAVSDLHTPPGTVGAHEHTQIASHLDGWAADLANSSYALPALKRSLRPLWITPGTTRFPHIAPDAGFLPVICVSASRAIGVTDEDDLGVGLGRRVDGFSYVQGSGDDHELWSQGLTPQLFWQHRAELLMCSRAELETLVPRLITITRDTAAQSSVDNRSSGSWITQPTPIAKVGGRIALCTLTGLPRDLPVWVTGAPNTNEETALIIVDESDALRDDIDSRLLIKVHSNDTAALSDSGASGNSSRVLHMRFPPGKRGHHIFLHDVLPRAISFASPHLNLGRAIYVAGGDGCIGVALALLQLFFDSDGRPHIGAPRDAAISKSSVRTRLEWIIASLPQANPARAILKRVNDFLLSPHLRGGKADEPR
;
A
#
# COMPACT_ATOMS: atom_id res chain seq x y z
N MET A 1 41.10 39.20 0.25
CA MET A 1 41.12 37.82 0.79
C MET A 1 40.30 37.65 2.07
N THR A 2 40.04 38.71 2.85
CA THR A 2 39.26 38.64 4.11
C THR A 2 37.73 38.53 3.93
N ASN A 3 37.15 39.03 2.83
CA ASN A 3 35.70 38.97 2.58
C ASN A 3 35.18 37.60 2.09
N ASN A 4 36.03 36.76 1.48
CA ASN A 4 35.63 35.40 1.07
C ASN A 4 35.53 34.45 2.26
N ASN A 5 36.48 34.53 3.20
CA ASN A 5 36.49 33.66 4.38
C ASN A 5 35.31 33.91 5.34
N THR A 6 34.82 35.15 5.43
CA THR A 6 33.63 35.48 6.24
C THR A 6 32.35 35.01 5.56
N SER A 7 32.23 35.12 4.23
CA SER A 7 31.10 34.57 3.47
C SER A 7 31.01 33.05 3.58
N GLU A 8 32.14 32.34 3.45
CA GLU A 8 32.21 30.88 3.58
C GLU A 8 31.94 30.39 5.01
N ALA A 9 32.43 31.11 6.02
CA ALA A 9 32.14 30.81 7.42
C ALA A 9 30.66 31.05 7.76
N CYS A 10 30.06 32.15 7.27
CA CYS A 10 28.62 32.40 7.42
C CYS A 10 27.77 31.36 6.67
N ALA A 11 28.18 30.93 5.47
CA ALA A 11 27.51 29.88 4.73
C ALA A 11 27.58 28.53 5.46
N SER A 12 28.74 28.20 6.04
CA SER A 12 28.94 26.98 6.84
C SER A 12 28.14 26.99 8.14
N ALA A 13 28.08 28.13 8.84
CA ALA A 13 27.24 28.32 10.02
C ALA A 13 25.75 28.20 9.70
N ARG A 14 25.29 28.78 8.58
CA ARG A 14 23.90 28.65 8.10
C ARG A 14 23.56 27.20 7.72
N ALA A 15 24.47 26.50 7.05
CA ALA A 15 24.30 25.09 6.70
C ALA A 15 24.22 24.20 7.95
N TYR A 16 25.04 24.49 8.97
CA TYR A 16 25.00 23.81 10.25
C TYR A 16 23.66 24.05 10.97
N ILE A 17 23.22 25.30 11.09
CA ILE A 17 21.93 25.67 11.70
C ILE A 17 20.76 25.01 10.96
N ARG A 18 20.80 24.96 9.62
CA ARG A 18 19.77 24.29 8.79
C ARG A 18 19.75 22.77 8.98
N ARG A 19 20.91 22.16 9.18
CA ARG A 19 21.02 20.72 9.45
C ARG A 19 20.51 20.38 10.84
N GLU A 20 20.86 21.19 11.84
CA GLU A 20 20.40 21.05 13.21
C GLU A 20 18.89 21.31 13.32
N SER A 21 18.36 22.27 12.56
CA SER A 21 16.92 22.60 12.60
C SER A 21 16.03 21.51 11.98
N LEU A 22 16.56 20.66 11.09
CA LEU A 22 15.83 19.58 10.43
C LEU A 22 16.19 18.18 10.95
N ASP A 23 16.86 18.11 12.09
CA ASP A 23 17.36 16.86 12.65
C ASP A 23 16.26 15.99 13.28
N ILE A 24 16.67 14.80 13.73
CA ILE A 24 15.76 13.82 14.33
C ILE A 24 15.08 14.35 15.59
N TYR A 25 15.80 15.10 16.45
CA TYR A 25 15.25 15.64 17.69
C TYR A 25 14.06 16.56 17.41
N ASN A 26 14.25 17.58 16.56
CA ASN A 26 13.19 18.52 16.23
C ASN A 26 12.00 17.83 15.56
N ARG A 27 12.26 16.82 14.71
CA ARG A 27 11.20 16.06 14.02
C ARG A 27 10.37 15.20 14.96
N LEU A 28 10.98 14.52 15.93
CA LEU A 28 10.26 13.71 16.90
C LEU A 28 9.34 14.56 17.79
N HIS A 29 9.82 15.72 18.25
CA HIS A 29 9.00 16.65 19.02
C HIS A 29 7.90 17.33 18.19
N SER A 30 8.16 17.58 16.90
CA SER A 30 7.12 18.01 15.96
C SER A 30 6.05 16.95 15.76
N ILE A 31 6.45 15.69 15.57
CA ILE A 31 5.51 14.56 15.47
C ILE A 31 4.64 14.48 16.73
N GLU A 32 5.24 14.64 17.92
CA GLU A 32 4.52 14.67 19.19
C GLU A 32 3.49 15.80 19.28
N THR A 33 3.85 16.99 18.81
CA THR A 33 2.93 18.13 18.72
C THR A 33 1.76 17.83 17.79
N ASP A 34 2.05 17.24 16.63
CA ASP A 34 1.05 16.88 15.64
C ASP A 34 0.11 15.77 16.15
N ILE A 35 0.62 14.80 16.92
CA ILE A 35 -0.16 13.75 17.58
C ILE A 35 -1.23 14.35 18.50
N ALA A 36 -0.90 15.39 19.27
CA ALA A 36 -1.86 16.03 20.17
C ALA A 36 -3.04 16.64 19.42
N PHE A 37 -2.80 17.25 18.24
CA PHE A 37 -3.87 17.75 17.37
C PHE A 37 -4.72 16.60 16.82
N ILE A 38 -4.05 15.53 16.38
CA ILE A 38 -4.69 14.33 15.87
C ILE A 38 -5.64 13.70 16.91
N ASP A 39 -5.29 13.71 18.19
CA ASP A 39 -6.16 13.25 19.27
C ASP A 39 -7.39 14.14 19.48
N GLN A 40 -7.27 15.46 19.30
CA GLN A 40 -8.43 16.37 19.35
C GLN A 40 -9.45 16.04 18.27
N VAL A 41 -8.99 15.78 17.04
CA VAL A 41 -9.87 15.38 15.93
C VAL A 41 -10.55 14.04 16.22
N ARG A 42 -9.80 13.07 16.74
CA ARG A 42 -10.36 11.76 17.16
C ARG A 42 -11.47 11.92 18.18
N MET A 43 -11.26 12.77 19.19
CA MET A 43 -12.25 13.02 20.24
C MET A 43 -13.51 13.70 19.69
N ALA A 44 -13.40 14.48 18.62
CA ALA A 44 -14.53 15.11 17.95
C ALA A 44 -15.35 14.14 17.07
N TYR A 45 -14.72 13.07 16.59
CA TYR A 45 -15.36 12.03 15.76
C TYR A 45 -15.17 10.62 16.33
N PRO A 46 -15.64 10.35 17.56
CA PRO A 46 -15.30 9.12 18.29
C PRO A 46 -15.87 7.84 17.66
N THR A 47 -16.89 7.95 16.82
CA THR A 47 -17.52 6.81 16.13
C THR A 47 -16.82 6.44 14.82
N LEU A 48 -15.95 7.32 14.30
CA LEU A 48 -15.27 7.10 13.04
C LEU A 48 -13.96 6.33 13.26
N PRO A 49 -13.71 5.29 12.46
CA PRO A 49 -12.50 4.49 12.56
C PRO A 49 -11.32 5.32 12.05
N LEU A 50 -10.26 5.29 12.85
CA LEU A 50 -9.00 5.94 12.57
C LEU A 50 -8.12 5.09 11.67
N ILE A 51 -7.84 5.59 10.47
CA ILE A 51 -7.08 4.89 9.43
C ILE A 51 -5.83 5.70 9.05
N PRO A 52 -4.62 5.23 9.39
CA PRO A 52 -3.39 5.89 8.97
C PRO A 52 -3.15 5.70 7.47
N ASN A 53 -2.76 6.77 6.78
CA ASN A 53 -2.17 6.64 5.45
C ASN A 53 -0.70 6.26 5.58
N LEU A 54 -0.30 5.08 5.08
CA LEU A 54 1.05 4.54 5.27
C LEU A 54 2.18 5.38 4.67
N ARG A 55 1.88 6.44 3.91
CA ARG A 55 2.91 7.39 3.45
C ARG A 55 3.58 8.15 4.60
N CYS A 56 2.83 8.47 5.64
CA CYS A 56 3.34 9.24 6.78
C CYS A 56 2.41 9.22 8.01
N GLY A 57 1.12 8.91 7.82
CA GLY A 57 0.10 8.87 8.88
C GLY A 57 0.43 7.91 10.03
N ALA A 58 1.25 6.89 9.78
CA ALA A 58 1.71 5.95 10.80
C ALA A 58 2.56 6.62 11.91
N TRP A 59 3.26 7.72 11.61
CA TRP A 59 4.00 8.49 12.62
C TRP A 59 3.08 9.22 13.60
N TYR A 60 1.87 9.59 13.15
CA TYR A 60 0.92 10.39 13.95
C TYR A 60 -0.23 9.58 14.55
N THR A 61 -0.25 8.27 14.29
CA THR A 61 -1.38 7.40 14.66
C THR A 61 -0.89 6.26 15.53
N ASP A 62 -1.29 6.26 16.80
CA ASP A 62 -0.96 5.19 17.74
C ASP A 62 -1.59 3.85 17.26
N PRO A 63 -0.79 2.80 17.05
CA PRO A 63 -1.27 1.48 16.65
C PRO A 63 -2.33 0.89 17.60
N ALA A 64 -2.35 1.27 18.88
CA ALA A 64 -3.31 0.77 19.86
C ALA A 64 -4.74 1.29 19.67
N ILE A 65 -4.88 2.45 19.01
CA ILE A 65 -6.18 3.10 18.76
C ILE A 65 -6.57 3.11 17.28
N ALA A 66 -5.63 2.81 16.38
CA ALA A 66 -5.90 2.68 14.95
C ALA A 66 -6.85 1.50 14.68
N HIS A 67 -7.65 1.59 13.62
CA HIS A 67 -8.47 0.46 13.21
C HIS A 67 -7.56 -0.74 12.88
N PRO A 68 -7.72 -1.90 13.55
CA PRO A 68 -6.81 -3.03 13.39
C PRO A 68 -6.75 -3.52 11.95
N GLY A 69 -5.54 -3.74 11.44
CA GLY A 69 -5.30 -4.34 10.13
C GLY A 69 -5.70 -3.49 8.91
N VAL A 70 -6.22 -2.26 9.10
CA VAL A 70 -6.69 -1.41 8.00
C VAL A 70 -5.87 -0.13 7.93
N HIS A 71 -5.39 0.17 6.73
CA HIS A 71 -4.59 1.37 6.45
C HIS A 71 -4.94 1.92 5.07
N ALA A 72 -4.76 3.23 4.89
CA ALA A 72 -4.92 3.88 3.60
C ALA A 72 -3.57 3.98 2.87
N TYR A 73 -3.61 4.12 1.56
CA TYR A 73 -2.46 4.38 0.71
C TYR A 73 -2.84 5.36 -0.41
N PHE A 74 -3.26 6.58 -0.03
CA PHE A 74 -3.44 7.65 -1.00
C PHE A 74 -2.09 8.24 -1.38
N LYS A 75 -1.78 8.28 -2.67
CA LYS A 75 -0.54 8.85 -3.20
C LYS A 75 -0.80 10.24 -3.78
N SER A 76 0.05 11.20 -3.44
CA SER A 76 -0.03 12.57 -3.94
C SER A 76 0.11 12.67 -5.46
N THR A 77 0.87 11.76 -6.10
CA THR A 77 1.11 11.82 -7.55
C THR A 77 -0.15 11.79 -8.39
N ASP A 78 -1.24 11.28 -7.84
CA ASP A 78 -2.52 11.12 -8.54
C ASP A 78 -3.37 12.41 -8.48
N GLY A 79 -2.89 13.44 -7.75
CA GLY A 79 -3.52 14.75 -7.60
C GLY A 79 -2.61 15.93 -7.93
N HIS A 80 -1.47 15.71 -8.59
CA HIS A 80 -0.60 16.81 -9.04
C HIS A 80 -1.28 17.65 -10.12
N HIS A 81 -1.04 18.96 -10.12
CA HIS A 81 -1.62 19.86 -11.12
C HIS A 81 -1.32 19.39 -12.55
N GLY A 82 -2.35 19.29 -13.39
CA GLY A 82 -2.25 18.81 -14.77
C GLY A 82 -1.97 17.31 -14.91
N ASN A 83 -1.85 16.55 -13.81
CA ASN A 83 -1.58 15.12 -13.82
C ASN A 83 -2.46 14.39 -12.77
N TRP A 84 -3.77 14.51 -12.96
CA TRP A 84 -4.77 13.82 -12.14
C TRP A 84 -5.00 12.40 -12.66
N SER A 85 -5.18 11.43 -11.76
CA SER A 85 -5.51 10.07 -12.16
C SER A 85 -6.25 9.29 -11.07
N PHE A 86 -6.96 8.24 -11.48
CA PHE A 86 -7.46 7.21 -10.58
C PHE A 86 -6.78 5.87 -10.89
N ASN A 87 -5.93 5.39 -9.99
CA ASN A 87 -5.09 4.22 -10.26
C ASN A 87 -5.71 2.92 -9.76
N LEU A 88 -6.16 2.05 -10.67
CA LEU A 88 -6.69 0.72 -10.33
C LEU A 88 -5.66 -0.24 -9.71
N ARG A 89 -4.37 0.11 -9.65
CA ARG A 89 -3.38 -0.67 -8.89
C ARG A 89 -3.30 -0.30 -7.41
N ARG A 90 -3.88 0.83 -7.01
CA ARG A 90 -3.92 1.30 -5.63
C ARG A 90 -5.28 1.96 -5.35
N PRO A 91 -6.38 1.23 -5.53
CA PRO A 91 -7.69 1.85 -5.59
C PRO A 91 -8.29 2.10 -4.19
N ASN A 92 -7.64 1.67 -3.10
CA ASN A 92 -8.10 1.86 -1.71
C ASN A 92 -9.54 1.37 -1.43
N LEU A 93 -10.02 0.38 -2.19
CA LEU A 93 -11.43 -0.10 -2.10
C LEU A 93 -11.70 -0.93 -0.84
N HIS A 94 -10.65 -1.46 -0.21
CA HIS A 94 -10.75 -2.15 1.09
C HIS A 94 -11.20 -1.22 2.23
N LEU A 95 -11.18 0.10 2.01
CA LEU A 95 -11.74 1.08 2.95
C LEU A 95 -13.28 1.13 2.89
N LEU A 96 -13.92 0.71 1.79
CA LEU A 96 -15.36 0.84 1.60
C LEU A 96 -16.19 0.01 2.59
N PRO A 97 -15.87 -1.28 2.87
CA PRO A 97 -16.60 -2.03 3.89
C PRO A 97 -16.51 -1.39 5.29
N VAL A 98 -15.35 -0.81 5.62
CA VAL A 98 -15.13 -0.12 6.90
C VAL A 98 -15.96 1.15 6.98
N ALA A 99 -16.03 1.92 5.89
CA ALA A 99 -16.87 3.12 5.78
C ALA A 99 -18.35 2.79 5.95
N VAL A 100 -18.83 1.70 5.34
CA VAL A 100 -20.21 1.23 5.48
C VAL A 100 -20.51 0.82 6.91
N ALA A 101 -19.61 0.05 7.54
CA ALA A 101 -19.81 -0.48 8.89
C ALA A 101 -19.89 0.63 9.96
N HIS A 102 -19.11 1.70 9.81
CA HIS A 102 -19.01 2.77 10.82
C HIS A 102 -19.70 4.08 10.43
N GLY A 103 -20.35 4.13 9.26
CA GLY A 103 -21.02 5.34 8.78
C GLY A 103 -20.05 6.45 8.35
N GLY A 104 -18.83 6.12 7.95
CA GLY A 104 -17.77 7.06 7.56
C GLY A 104 -16.37 6.57 7.95
N LEU A 105 -15.34 7.37 7.67
CA LEU A 105 -13.93 7.08 8.00
C LEU A 105 -13.18 8.36 8.41
N ASP A 106 -12.14 8.22 9.26
CA ASP A 106 -11.14 9.25 9.52
C ASP A 106 -9.77 8.79 8.98
N THR A 107 -9.27 9.45 7.93
CA THR A 107 -8.01 9.15 7.25
C THR A 107 -6.96 10.23 7.55
N ARG A 108 -5.77 9.80 7.98
CA ARG A 108 -4.70 10.72 8.45
C ARG A 108 -3.47 10.66 7.57
N GLY A 109 -2.89 11.81 7.21
CA GLY A 109 -1.74 11.83 6.33
C GLY A 109 -1.02 13.18 6.19
N LYS A 110 -0.32 13.30 5.05
CA LYS A 110 0.75 14.26 4.75
C LYS A 110 0.39 15.72 4.99
N THR A 111 1.41 16.50 5.32
CA THR A 111 1.37 17.95 5.25
C THR A 111 1.63 18.40 3.84
N SER A 112 0.55 18.68 3.15
CA SER A 112 0.43 19.72 2.14
C SER A 112 -0.92 19.45 1.49
N PRO A 113 -1.88 20.37 1.61
CA PRO A 113 -3.22 20.10 1.13
C PRO A 113 -3.22 19.92 -0.39
N ASP A 114 -2.28 20.44 -1.18
CA ASP A 114 -2.49 20.53 -2.62
C ASP A 114 -2.82 19.17 -3.29
N ALA A 115 -1.87 18.25 -3.33
CA ALA A 115 -2.07 17.02 -4.10
C ALA A 115 -3.13 16.09 -3.51
N LEU A 116 -3.14 15.86 -2.19
CA LEU A 116 -4.11 14.97 -1.56
C LEU A 116 -5.53 15.58 -1.49
N SER A 117 -5.64 16.92 -1.47
CA SER A 117 -6.93 17.63 -1.62
C SER A 117 -7.58 17.45 -2.97
N LYS A 118 -6.88 16.85 -3.92
CA LYS A 118 -7.42 16.38 -5.20
C LYS A 118 -7.59 14.87 -5.19
N THR A 119 -6.58 14.11 -4.74
CA THR A 119 -6.61 12.64 -4.76
C THR A 119 -7.82 12.06 -4.02
N VAL A 120 -8.11 12.49 -2.79
CA VAL A 120 -9.22 11.89 -2.01
C VAL A 120 -10.58 12.32 -2.54
N PRO A 121 -10.81 13.59 -2.93
CA PRO A 121 -12.05 13.95 -3.62
C PRO A 121 -12.27 13.25 -4.96
N ILE A 122 -11.23 13.08 -5.78
CA ILE A 122 -11.29 12.27 -6.99
C ILE A 122 -11.72 10.84 -6.63
N TRP A 123 -11.10 10.25 -5.61
CA TRP A 123 -11.42 8.90 -5.18
C TRP A 123 -12.90 8.75 -4.75
N CYS A 124 -13.39 9.66 -3.90
CA CYS A 124 -14.79 9.64 -3.47
C CYS A 124 -15.75 9.77 -4.68
N ALA A 125 -15.48 10.73 -5.57
CA ALA A 125 -16.32 10.99 -6.74
C ALA A 125 -16.35 9.81 -7.71
N VAL A 126 -15.18 9.22 -8.02
CA VAL A 126 -15.06 8.05 -8.91
C VAL A 126 -15.77 6.85 -8.33
N VAL A 127 -15.60 6.55 -7.04
CA VAL A 127 -16.31 5.44 -6.37
C VAL A 127 -17.82 5.67 -6.40
N ASN A 128 -18.30 6.86 -6.05
CA ASN A 128 -19.72 7.18 -6.07
C ASN A 128 -20.33 6.97 -7.46
N ARG A 129 -19.67 7.45 -8.52
CA ARG A 129 -20.14 7.28 -9.90
C ARG A 129 -20.06 5.82 -10.35
N ALA A 130 -18.97 5.12 -10.07
CA ALA A 130 -18.80 3.71 -10.45
C ALA A 130 -19.84 2.80 -9.79
N LEU A 131 -20.20 3.06 -8.53
CA LEU A 131 -21.26 2.33 -7.85
C LEU A 131 -22.63 2.56 -8.47
N ARG A 132 -22.93 3.80 -8.92
CA ARG A 132 -24.18 4.08 -9.66
C ARG A 132 -24.21 3.38 -11.01
N LEU A 133 -23.08 3.32 -11.73
CA LEU A 133 -22.97 2.56 -12.98
C LEU A 133 -23.20 1.06 -12.80
N ARG A 134 -23.06 0.54 -11.57
CA ARG A 134 -23.35 -0.85 -11.21
C ARG A 134 -24.68 -1.06 -10.48
N ASP A 135 -25.51 -0.02 -10.36
CA ASP A 135 -26.75 -0.02 -9.58
C ASP A 135 -26.56 -0.42 -8.10
N LEU A 136 -25.38 -0.11 -7.53
CA LEU A 136 -24.98 -0.41 -6.15
C LEU A 136 -25.13 0.80 -5.20
N SER A 137 -25.71 1.90 -5.66
CA SER A 137 -25.91 3.14 -4.90
C SER A 137 -27.18 3.83 -5.39
N PRO A 138 -27.93 4.53 -4.51
CA PRO A 138 -29.15 5.20 -4.94
C PRO A 138 -28.90 6.16 -6.11
N PRO A 139 -29.87 6.29 -7.03
CA PRO A 139 -29.80 7.28 -8.08
C PRO A 139 -29.68 8.66 -7.46
N ARG A 140 -29.09 9.59 -8.23
CA ARG A 140 -28.88 10.96 -7.77
C ARG A 140 -30.21 11.52 -7.25
N PRO A 141 -30.26 12.17 -6.07
CA PRO A 141 -31.46 12.87 -5.66
C PRO A 141 -31.76 13.92 -6.73
N VAL A 142 -32.84 13.70 -7.47
CA VAL A 142 -33.39 14.69 -8.39
C VAL A 142 -34.03 15.74 -7.50
N ILE A 143 -33.34 16.85 -7.29
CA ILE A 143 -34.03 18.04 -6.80
C ILE A 143 -34.93 18.45 -7.96
N SER A 144 -36.20 18.07 -7.90
CA SER A 144 -37.22 18.68 -8.74
C SER A 144 -37.13 20.17 -8.45
N ALA A 145 -36.69 20.96 -9.43
CA ALA A 145 -36.83 22.40 -9.40
C ALA A 145 -38.30 22.68 -9.08
N GLY A 146 -38.57 23.03 -7.82
CA GLY A 146 -39.91 23.38 -7.38
C GLY A 146 -40.28 24.67 -8.11
N ALA A 147 -41.18 24.54 -9.07
CA ALA A 147 -42.09 25.63 -9.38
C ALA A 147 -42.73 26.08 -8.05
N ASP A 148 -42.85 27.39 -7.88
CA ASP A 148 -43.54 28.07 -6.77
C ASP A 148 -42.69 28.39 -5.53
N ARG A 149 -41.75 29.33 -5.70
CA ARG A 149 -41.64 30.56 -4.88
C ARG A 149 -40.54 31.45 -5.44
N ALA A 150 -40.95 32.50 -6.13
CA ALA A 150 -40.09 33.65 -6.41
C ALA A 150 -39.90 34.41 -5.09
N ASP A 151 -38.69 34.39 -4.54
CA ASP A 151 -38.21 35.43 -3.64
C ASP A 151 -36.70 35.62 -3.84
N GLU A 152 -36.27 36.86 -3.74
CA GLU A 152 -35.09 37.43 -4.38
C GLU A 152 -33.77 37.10 -3.65
N GLY A 153 -32.70 36.86 -4.43
CA GLY A 153 -31.36 37.32 -4.04
C GLY A 153 -30.33 36.33 -3.50
N VAL A 154 -30.53 35.01 -3.55
CA VAL A 154 -29.44 34.05 -3.34
C VAL A 154 -29.03 33.46 -4.69
N GLN A 155 -27.87 33.87 -5.19
CA GLN A 155 -27.21 33.24 -6.31
C GLN A 155 -26.98 31.76 -5.96
N GLU A 156 -27.84 30.87 -6.45
CA GLU A 156 -27.69 29.42 -6.34
C GLU A 156 -26.41 29.00 -7.07
N SER A 157 -25.30 28.95 -6.33
CA SER A 157 -24.06 28.34 -6.78
C SER A 157 -24.30 26.85 -7.01
N GLY A 158 -23.99 26.35 -8.22
CA GLY A 158 -24.21 24.98 -8.71
C GLY A 158 -23.49 23.83 -7.97
N ASP A 159 -23.25 23.96 -6.66
CA ASP A 159 -22.58 22.99 -5.80
C ASP A 159 -23.48 21.81 -5.38
N ALA A 160 -24.79 21.88 -5.62
CA ALA A 160 -25.74 20.82 -5.24
C ALA A 160 -25.69 19.56 -6.16
N VAL A 161 -24.90 19.59 -7.26
CA VAL A 161 -24.94 18.57 -8.33
C VAL A 161 -23.55 18.05 -8.73
N SER A 162 -22.52 18.20 -7.88
CA SER A 162 -21.18 17.63 -8.16
C SER A 162 -20.83 16.56 -7.13
N ASP A 163 -20.44 15.36 -7.60
CA ASP A 163 -19.86 14.31 -6.72
C ASP A 163 -18.44 14.68 -6.25
N LEU A 164 -17.83 15.69 -6.88
CA LEU A 164 -16.48 16.16 -6.58
C LEU A 164 -16.54 17.26 -5.53
N HIS A 165 -15.93 17.01 -4.38
CA HIS A 165 -15.87 17.97 -3.27
C HIS A 165 -14.41 18.30 -2.94
N THR A 166 -13.83 19.26 -3.65
CA THR A 166 -12.47 19.77 -3.37
C THR A 166 -12.53 20.96 -2.41
N PRO A 167 -11.53 21.15 -1.53
CA PRO A 167 -11.49 22.33 -0.66
C PRO A 167 -11.20 23.60 -1.50
N PRO A 168 -12.09 24.60 -1.48
CA PRO A 168 -12.01 25.76 -2.38
C PRO A 168 -10.82 26.68 -2.08
N GLY A 169 -10.31 26.67 -0.84
CA GLY A 169 -9.12 27.41 -0.45
C GLY A 169 -7.80 26.80 -0.96
N THR A 170 -7.83 25.60 -1.55
CA THR A 170 -6.64 24.91 -2.08
C THR A 170 -6.77 24.61 -3.56
N VAL A 171 -7.95 24.18 -4.02
CA VAL A 171 -8.21 23.82 -5.42
C VAL A 171 -9.07 24.90 -6.06
N GLY A 172 -8.50 25.61 -7.04
CA GLY A 172 -9.22 26.67 -7.76
C GLY A 172 -10.36 26.12 -8.63
N ALA A 173 -11.37 26.95 -8.91
CA ALA A 173 -12.56 26.55 -9.68
C ALA A 173 -12.25 26.01 -11.09
N HIS A 174 -11.21 26.55 -11.73
CA HIS A 174 -10.76 26.07 -13.03
C HIS A 174 -10.18 24.65 -12.94
N GLU A 175 -9.31 24.40 -11.96
CA GLU A 175 -8.74 23.07 -11.71
C GLU A 175 -9.82 22.06 -11.31
N HIS A 176 -10.77 22.46 -10.47
CA HIS A 176 -11.94 21.64 -10.12
C HIS A 176 -12.69 21.19 -11.38
N THR A 177 -12.99 22.12 -12.29
CA THR A 177 -13.72 21.82 -13.54
C THR A 177 -12.92 20.88 -14.43
N GLN A 178 -11.60 21.08 -14.56
CA GLN A 178 -10.74 20.18 -15.32
C GLN A 178 -10.76 18.76 -14.74
N ILE A 179 -10.60 18.62 -13.42
CA ILE A 179 -10.70 17.32 -12.72
C ILE A 179 -12.06 16.67 -12.99
N ALA A 180 -13.15 17.44 -12.86
CA ALA A 180 -14.51 16.93 -13.04
C ALA A 180 -14.74 16.30 -14.42
N SER A 181 -14.09 16.80 -15.47
CA SER A 181 -14.19 16.30 -16.84
C SER A 181 -13.63 14.88 -17.03
N HIS A 182 -12.72 14.43 -16.15
CA HIS A 182 -12.11 13.10 -16.24
C HIS A 182 -12.86 12.01 -15.45
N LEU A 183 -13.75 12.41 -14.54
CA LEU A 183 -14.36 11.51 -13.56
C LEU A 183 -15.16 10.37 -14.19
N ASP A 184 -15.87 10.63 -15.29
CA ASP A 184 -16.71 9.60 -15.93
C ASP A 184 -15.88 8.48 -16.55
N GLY A 185 -14.74 8.82 -17.16
CA GLY A 185 -13.80 7.82 -17.69
C GLY A 185 -13.23 6.94 -16.59
N TRP A 186 -12.78 7.54 -15.48
CA TRP A 186 -12.27 6.77 -14.34
C TRP A 186 -13.35 5.95 -13.64
N ALA A 187 -14.58 6.46 -13.55
CA ALA A 187 -15.71 5.74 -13.01
C ALA A 187 -16.08 4.53 -13.87
N ALA A 188 -16.07 4.67 -15.20
CA ALA A 188 -16.27 3.56 -16.12
C ALA A 188 -15.15 2.51 -16.00
N ASP A 189 -13.89 2.93 -15.90
CA ASP A 189 -12.76 2.02 -15.67
C ASP A 189 -12.95 1.20 -14.38
N LEU A 190 -13.33 1.86 -13.27
CA LEU A 190 -13.60 1.17 -12.01
C LEU A 190 -14.85 0.27 -12.11
N ALA A 191 -15.92 0.74 -12.73
CA ALA A 191 -17.15 -0.03 -12.93
C ALA A 191 -16.93 -1.28 -13.80
N ASN A 192 -15.99 -1.24 -14.74
CA ASN A 192 -15.62 -2.39 -15.58
C ASN A 192 -14.48 -3.24 -15.01
N SER A 193 -13.89 -2.84 -13.88
CA SER A 193 -12.83 -3.61 -13.23
C SER A 193 -13.33 -4.89 -12.56
N SER A 194 -12.43 -5.80 -12.20
CA SER A 194 -12.80 -7.03 -11.49
C SER A 194 -12.99 -6.89 -9.99
N TYR A 195 -12.84 -5.68 -9.44
CA TYR A 195 -13.02 -5.43 -8.01
C TYR A 195 -14.48 -5.65 -7.59
N ALA A 196 -14.66 -6.35 -6.48
CA ALA A 196 -15.94 -6.39 -5.78
C ALA A 196 -16.14 -5.05 -5.06
N LEU A 197 -17.29 -4.41 -5.28
CA LEU A 197 -17.64 -3.15 -4.65
C LEU A 197 -18.86 -3.37 -3.75
N PRO A 198 -18.84 -2.94 -2.47
CA PRO A 198 -20.01 -3.01 -1.62
C PRO A 198 -21.07 -1.99 -2.03
N ALA A 199 -22.34 -2.29 -1.79
CA ALA A 199 -23.41 -1.32 -1.98
C ALA A 199 -23.29 -0.18 -0.95
N LEU A 200 -23.40 1.07 -1.41
CA LEU A 200 -23.38 2.25 -0.55
C LEU A 200 -24.77 2.89 -0.53
N LYS A 201 -25.40 2.95 0.64
CA LYS A 201 -26.71 3.63 0.81
C LYS A 201 -26.60 5.15 0.69
N ARG A 202 -25.41 5.71 0.88
CA ARG A 202 -25.13 7.15 0.84
C ARG A 202 -23.79 7.37 0.15
N SER A 203 -23.64 8.47 -0.57
CA SER A 203 -22.40 8.80 -1.28
C SER A 203 -21.28 9.17 -0.31
N LEU A 204 -20.03 8.83 -0.65
CA LEU A 204 -18.85 9.26 0.09
C LEU A 204 -18.62 10.75 -0.12
N ARG A 205 -18.26 11.47 0.95
CA ARG A 205 -17.91 12.90 0.87
C ARG A 205 -16.67 13.20 1.71
N PRO A 206 -15.61 13.76 1.10
CA PRO A 206 -14.41 14.16 1.83
C PRO A 206 -14.65 15.46 2.61
N LEU A 207 -14.07 15.56 3.81
CA LEU A 207 -14.04 16.77 4.63
C LEU A 207 -12.61 16.99 5.13
N TRP A 208 -12.08 18.19 4.96
CA TRP A 208 -10.69 18.48 5.31
C TRP A 208 -10.60 19.17 6.67
N ILE A 209 -9.71 18.65 7.52
CA ILE A 209 -9.39 19.21 8.83
C ILE A 209 -7.89 19.43 8.92
N THR A 210 -7.50 20.62 9.38
CA THR A 210 -6.11 21.03 9.56
C THR A 210 -5.96 21.73 10.92
N PRO A 211 -4.74 21.95 11.43
CA PRO A 211 -4.55 22.71 12.66
C PRO A 211 -5.07 24.15 12.59
N GLY A 212 -5.32 24.68 11.38
CA GLY A 212 -5.98 25.97 11.17
C GLY A 212 -7.51 25.92 11.25
N THR A 213 -8.12 24.74 11.36
CA THR A 213 -9.58 24.58 11.49
C THR A 213 -10.02 25.03 12.87
N THR A 214 -10.67 26.20 12.97
CA THR A 214 -11.11 26.80 14.24
C THR A 214 -12.30 26.11 14.89
N ARG A 215 -13.17 25.49 14.09
CA ARG A 215 -14.31 24.70 14.55
C ARG A 215 -14.47 23.46 13.69
N PHE A 216 -14.47 22.29 14.32
CA PHE A 216 -14.68 21.04 13.59
C PHE A 216 -16.13 20.94 13.06
N PRO A 217 -16.32 20.51 11.80
CA PRO A 217 -17.64 20.31 11.21
C PRO A 217 -18.49 19.34 12.03
N HIS A 218 -19.68 19.75 12.44
CA HIS A 218 -20.66 18.83 13.02
C HIS A 218 -21.30 17.99 11.92
N ILE A 219 -21.26 16.66 12.06
CA ILE A 219 -21.83 15.72 11.10
C ILE A 219 -22.98 15.00 11.78
N ALA A 220 -24.20 15.25 11.32
CA ALA A 220 -25.37 14.60 11.88
C ALA A 220 -25.36 13.09 11.53
N PRO A 221 -25.84 12.20 12.42
CA PRO A 221 -25.90 10.76 12.15
C PRO A 221 -26.73 10.39 10.90
N ASP A 222 -27.72 11.21 10.57
CA ASP A 222 -28.60 11.10 9.41
C ASP A 222 -28.12 11.90 8.20
N ALA A 223 -26.90 12.46 8.24
CA ALA A 223 -26.31 13.14 7.10
C ALA A 223 -26.43 12.26 5.84
N GLY A 224 -26.90 12.86 4.74
CA GLY A 224 -27.17 12.16 3.47
C GLY A 224 -25.92 11.61 2.74
N PHE A 225 -24.76 11.57 3.41
CA PHE A 225 -23.48 11.12 2.88
C PHE A 225 -22.68 10.37 3.95
N LEU A 226 -21.69 9.59 3.52
CA LEU A 226 -20.69 8.96 4.38
C LEU A 226 -19.45 9.88 4.44
N PRO A 227 -19.11 10.50 5.59
CA PRO A 227 -17.95 11.36 5.70
C PRO A 227 -16.64 10.57 5.56
N VAL A 228 -15.71 11.15 4.81
CA VAL A 228 -14.29 10.76 4.80
C VAL A 228 -13.52 11.95 5.35
N ILE A 229 -13.22 11.93 6.64
CA ILE A 229 -12.43 12.99 7.27
C ILE A 229 -10.99 12.83 6.81
N CYS A 230 -10.43 13.88 6.21
CA CYS A 230 -9.06 13.96 5.76
C CYS A 230 -8.33 14.90 6.70
N VAL A 231 -7.47 14.36 7.56
CA VAL A 231 -6.71 15.16 8.52
C VAL A 231 -5.30 15.38 8.02
N SER A 232 -4.95 16.64 7.83
CA SER A 232 -3.54 17.06 7.71
C SER A 232 -3.02 17.32 9.11
N ALA A 233 -2.07 16.50 9.58
CA ALA A 233 -1.63 16.54 10.96
C ALA A 233 -0.89 17.84 11.30
N SER A 234 0.03 18.25 10.42
CA SER A 234 0.98 19.31 10.72
C SER A 234 0.48 20.70 10.32
N ARG A 235 0.86 21.71 11.12
CA ARG A 235 0.48 23.10 10.92
C ARG A 235 1.21 23.67 9.70
N ALA A 236 0.49 24.44 8.87
CA ALA A 236 1.10 25.20 7.79
C ALA A 236 1.91 26.38 8.38
N ILE A 237 3.21 26.42 8.10
CA ILE A 237 4.07 27.55 8.43
C ILE A 237 3.91 28.57 7.30
N GLY A 238 3.48 29.79 7.63
CA GLY A 238 3.31 30.86 6.63
C GLY A 238 4.63 31.54 6.27
N VAL A 239 4.67 32.27 5.15
CA VAL A 239 5.86 33.04 4.68
C VAL A 239 6.35 34.06 5.71
N THR A 240 5.47 34.57 6.59
CA THR A 240 5.84 35.48 7.68
C THR A 240 6.39 34.78 8.92
N ASP A 241 6.17 33.47 9.03
CA ASP A 241 6.79 32.61 10.04
C ASP A 241 8.09 31.97 9.52
N GLU A 242 8.37 32.08 8.21
CA GLU A 242 9.65 31.70 7.62
C GLU A 242 10.71 32.74 7.96
N ASP A 243 11.75 32.31 8.66
CA ASP A 243 13.00 33.06 8.69
C ASP A 243 13.76 32.85 7.37
N ASP A 244 14.80 33.63 7.10
CA ASP A 244 15.67 33.59 5.88
C ASP A 244 16.33 32.20 5.64
N LEU A 245 16.06 31.23 6.52
CA LEU A 245 16.57 29.85 6.59
C LEU A 245 15.52 28.78 6.23
N GLY A 246 14.26 29.16 5.94
CA GLY A 246 13.20 28.22 5.50
C GLY A 246 12.76 27.22 6.57
N VAL A 247 12.96 27.55 7.85
CA VAL A 247 12.44 26.79 8.99
C VAL A 247 11.63 27.76 9.84
N GLY A 248 10.38 27.39 10.14
CA GLY A 248 9.52 28.22 10.98
C GLY A 248 10.04 28.26 12.40
N LEU A 249 10.95 29.18 12.70
CA LEU A 249 11.29 29.56 14.07
C LEU A 249 10.15 30.43 14.63
N GLY A 250 8.99 29.81 14.84
CA GLY A 250 8.22 30.20 16.02
C GLY A 250 9.14 30.12 17.24
N ARG A 251 8.96 30.99 18.24
CA ARG A 251 9.66 30.90 19.53
C ARG A 251 9.77 29.43 19.94
N ARG A 252 10.97 28.95 20.29
CA ARG A 252 11.17 27.61 20.87
C ARG A 252 10.34 27.52 22.15
N VAL A 253 9.10 27.03 22.04
CA VAL A 253 8.19 26.99 23.19
C VAL A 253 8.69 25.96 24.20
N ASP A 254 9.32 24.87 23.72
CA ASP A 254 9.79 23.74 24.55
C ASP A 254 11.20 23.24 24.17
N GLY A 255 12.10 24.15 23.79
CA GLY A 255 13.51 23.79 23.52
C GLY A 255 13.80 23.15 22.16
N PHE A 256 12.78 22.87 21.34
CA PHE A 256 12.90 22.39 19.96
C PHE A 256 12.36 23.40 18.93
N SER A 257 12.76 23.24 17.67
CA SER A 257 12.20 24.01 16.54
C SER A 257 11.19 23.15 15.79
N TYR A 258 9.97 23.67 15.56
CA TYR A 258 8.94 22.91 14.88
C TYR A 258 9.26 22.73 13.39
N VAL A 259 9.26 21.48 12.91
CA VAL A 259 9.44 21.07 11.52
C VAL A 259 8.11 20.56 10.97
N GLN A 260 7.52 21.33 10.06
CA GLN A 260 6.29 20.93 9.36
C GLN A 260 6.52 19.64 8.56
N GLY A 261 5.59 18.68 8.67
CA GLY A 261 5.67 17.42 7.92
C GLY A 261 6.80 16.52 8.37
N SER A 262 7.03 16.48 9.68
CA SER A 262 8.11 15.68 10.25
C SER A 262 8.00 14.19 9.94
N GLY A 263 6.78 13.64 9.84
CA GLY A 263 6.54 12.24 9.42
C GLY A 263 6.67 11.98 7.91
N ASP A 264 6.88 12.99 7.08
CA ASP A 264 7.06 12.82 5.62
C ASP A 264 8.52 12.44 5.29
N ASP A 265 8.68 11.64 4.22
CA ASP A 265 9.98 11.26 3.63
C ASP A 265 11.02 10.82 4.69
N HIS A 266 10.56 10.06 5.68
CA HIS A 266 11.34 9.65 6.87
C HIS A 266 12.61 8.88 6.54
N GLU A 267 12.70 8.27 5.37
CA GLU A 267 13.89 7.62 4.85
C GLU A 267 15.09 8.58 4.75
N LEU A 268 14.84 9.90 4.67
CA LEU A 268 15.87 10.93 4.55
C LEU A 268 16.42 11.43 5.90
N TRP A 269 15.73 11.21 7.01
CA TRP A 269 16.09 11.81 8.31
C TRP A 269 16.07 10.84 9.50
N SER A 270 15.28 9.76 9.43
CA SER A 270 15.01 8.88 10.59
C SER A 270 16.17 8.00 11.00
N GLN A 271 17.21 7.89 10.17
CA GLN A 271 18.37 7.02 10.42
C GLN A 271 17.98 5.55 10.67
N GLY A 272 16.86 5.09 10.09
CA GLY A 272 16.34 3.74 10.24
C GLY A 272 15.32 3.56 11.36
N LEU A 273 15.01 4.62 12.13
CA LEU A 273 13.88 4.62 13.05
C LEU A 273 12.56 4.51 12.28
N THR A 274 11.72 3.55 12.65
CA THR A 274 10.40 3.34 12.04
C THR A 274 9.29 3.90 12.92
N PRO A 275 8.09 4.17 12.37
CA PRO A 275 6.93 4.55 13.19
C PRO A 275 6.64 3.55 14.31
N GLN A 276 6.77 2.25 14.04
CA GLN A 276 6.54 1.20 15.02
C GLN A 276 7.52 1.32 16.21
N LEU A 277 8.80 1.53 15.92
CA LEU A 277 9.81 1.74 16.97
C LEU A 277 9.59 3.03 17.73
N PHE A 278 9.19 4.09 17.04
CA PHE A 278 8.81 5.34 17.69
C PHE A 278 7.68 5.13 18.69
N TRP A 279 6.58 4.46 18.31
CA TRP A 279 5.47 4.21 19.23
C TRP A 279 5.85 3.30 20.40
N GLN A 280 6.68 2.27 20.16
CA GLN A 280 7.17 1.37 21.20
C GLN A 280 8.07 2.08 22.22
N HIS A 281 8.90 3.03 21.78
CA HIS A 281 9.89 3.72 22.60
C HIS A 281 9.58 5.22 22.76
N ARG A 282 8.31 5.63 22.59
CA ARG A 282 7.90 7.03 22.48
C ARG A 282 8.38 7.88 23.65
N ALA A 283 8.13 7.42 24.87
CA ALA A 283 8.51 8.15 26.08
C ALA A 283 10.04 8.29 26.20
N GLU A 284 10.79 7.22 25.94
CA GLU A 284 12.25 7.22 25.99
C GLU A 284 12.85 8.20 24.97
N LEU A 285 12.36 8.13 23.72
CA LEU A 285 12.82 9.00 22.62
C LEU A 285 12.54 10.48 22.87
N LEU A 286 11.40 10.83 23.48
CA LEU A 286 11.01 12.22 23.75
C LEU A 286 11.67 12.82 25.00
N MET A 287 12.17 11.99 25.92
CA MET A 287 12.89 12.45 27.12
C MET A 287 14.38 12.66 26.87
N CYS A 288 14.95 12.03 25.84
CA CYS A 288 16.37 12.16 25.51
C CYS A 288 16.72 13.55 24.98
N SER A 289 17.91 14.02 25.35
CA SER A 289 18.55 15.16 24.71
C SER A 289 18.98 14.81 23.28
N ARG A 290 19.26 15.85 22.49
CA ARG A 290 19.73 15.72 21.09
C ARG A 290 20.95 14.81 20.95
N ALA A 291 21.92 14.93 21.86
CA ALA A 291 23.13 14.11 21.85
C ALA A 291 22.86 12.65 22.23
N GLU A 292 21.91 12.39 23.14
CA GLU A 292 21.55 11.04 23.53
C GLU A 292 20.83 10.29 22.40
N LEU A 293 20.00 10.97 21.61
CA LEU A 293 19.30 10.38 20.46
C LEU A 293 20.26 9.81 19.41
N GLU A 294 21.42 10.44 19.20
CA GLU A 294 22.45 9.93 18.28
C GLU A 294 22.96 8.54 18.68
N THR A 295 22.89 8.21 19.96
CA THR A 295 23.27 6.89 20.48
C THR A 295 22.08 5.95 20.66
N LEU A 296 20.93 6.47 21.08
CA LEU A 296 19.75 5.67 21.37
C LEU A 296 19.14 5.07 20.11
N VAL A 297 18.97 5.86 19.03
CA VAL A 297 18.32 5.38 17.80
C VAL A 297 19.07 4.19 17.18
N PRO A 298 20.40 4.24 16.98
CA PRO A 298 21.14 3.07 16.53
C PRO A 298 21.04 1.86 17.48
N ARG A 299 21.02 2.09 18.80
CA ARG A 299 20.86 1.02 19.80
C ARG A 299 19.50 0.33 19.68
N LEU A 300 18.41 1.10 19.58
CA LEU A 300 17.05 0.55 19.42
C LEU A 300 16.94 -0.27 18.13
N ILE A 301 17.53 0.20 17.04
CA ILE A 301 17.55 -0.53 15.77
C ILE A 301 18.32 -1.85 15.90
N THR A 302 19.49 -1.83 16.54
CA THR A 302 20.30 -3.04 16.78
C THR A 302 19.56 -4.03 17.68
N ILE A 303 19.01 -3.58 18.81
CA ILE A 303 18.20 -4.42 19.70
C ILE A 303 17.03 -5.03 18.94
N THR A 304 16.30 -4.25 18.15
CA THR A 304 15.18 -4.76 17.37
C THR A 304 15.61 -5.79 16.34
N ARG A 305 16.75 -5.58 15.67
CA ARG A 305 17.32 -6.57 14.74
C ARG A 305 17.73 -7.84 15.45
N ASP A 306 18.35 -7.72 16.63
CA ASP A 306 18.80 -8.86 17.43
C ASP A 306 17.64 -9.62 18.06
N THR A 307 16.61 -8.92 18.55
CA THR A 307 15.36 -9.51 19.02
C THR A 307 14.57 -10.11 17.87
N ALA A 308 14.50 -9.48 16.70
CA ALA A 308 13.90 -10.11 15.53
C ALA A 308 14.69 -11.36 15.12
N ALA A 309 16.01 -11.35 15.22
CA ALA A 309 16.84 -12.53 14.99
C ALA A 309 16.58 -13.61 16.05
N GLN A 310 16.50 -13.26 17.34
CA GLN A 310 16.29 -14.18 18.47
C GLN A 310 14.84 -14.71 18.52
N SER A 311 13.83 -13.85 18.47
CA SER A 311 12.42 -14.23 18.34
C SER A 311 12.17 -15.03 17.07
N SER A 312 12.90 -14.74 15.97
CA SER A 312 12.90 -15.66 14.85
C SER A 312 13.50 -16.99 15.29
N VAL A 313 14.67 -17.08 15.91
CA VAL A 313 15.25 -18.36 16.39
C VAL A 313 14.33 -19.15 17.34
N ASP A 314 13.68 -18.49 18.31
CA ASP A 314 12.84 -19.12 19.34
C ASP A 314 11.45 -19.52 18.80
N ASN A 315 10.81 -18.68 17.99
CA ASN A 315 9.53 -19.00 17.34
C ASN A 315 9.72 -19.96 16.14
N ARG A 316 10.95 -20.10 15.64
CA ARG A 316 11.35 -21.07 14.61
C ARG A 316 11.51 -22.50 15.13
N SER A 317 11.48 -22.75 16.45
CA SER A 317 11.39 -24.11 17.01
C SER A 317 10.00 -24.74 16.86
N SER A 318 8.98 -23.95 16.55
CA SER A 318 7.58 -24.37 16.62
C SER A 318 7.01 -24.95 15.31
N GLY A 319 7.73 -24.93 14.18
CA GLY A 319 7.16 -25.31 12.86
C GLY A 319 5.96 -24.47 12.41
N SER A 320 5.63 -23.38 13.13
CA SER A 320 4.45 -22.55 12.95
C SER A 320 4.76 -21.34 12.06
N TRP A 321 3.73 -20.85 11.35
CA TRP A 321 3.82 -19.66 10.51
C TRP A 321 3.94 -18.39 11.36
N ILE A 322 4.94 -17.55 11.07
CA ILE A 322 5.10 -16.24 11.72
C ILE A 322 4.02 -15.28 11.23
N THR A 323 3.77 -15.29 9.91
CA THR A 323 2.68 -14.55 9.27
C THR A 323 1.91 -15.51 8.38
N GLN A 324 0.59 -15.56 8.53
CA GLN A 324 -0.25 -16.43 7.72
C GLN A 324 -0.20 -16.02 6.23
N PRO A 325 -0.15 -16.99 5.29
CA PRO A 325 -0.31 -16.71 3.87
C PRO A 325 -1.63 -16.00 3.59
N THR A 326 -1.62 -15.04 2.67
CA THR A 326 -2.81 -14.34 2.20
C THR A 326 -3.39 -15.08 1.00
N PRO A 327 -4.52 -15.82 1.15
CA PRO A 327 -5.16 -16.52 0.04
C PRO A 327 -5.76 -15.54 -0.96
N ILE A 328 -5.62 -15.84 -2.26
CA ILE A 328 -6.31 -15.09 -3.31
C ILE A 328 -7.77 -15.55 -3.37
N ALA A 329 -8.67 -14.70 -2.87
CA ALA A 329 -10.08 -15.05 -2.66
C ALA A 329 -10.79 -15.47 -3.97
N LYS A 330 -10.47 -14.81 -5.09
CA LYS A 330 -11.10 -15.06 -6.40
C LYS A 330 -10.92 -16.50 -6.91
N VAL A 331 -9.86 -17.18 -6.50
CA VAL A 331 -9.57 -18.58 -6.86
C VAL A 331 -9.76 -19.54 -5.68
N GLY A 332 -10.55 -19.14 -4.68
CA GLY A 332 -10.85 -19.96 -3.51
C GLY A 332 -9.62 -20.30 -2.66
N GLY A 333 -8.58 -19.45 -2.66
CA GLY A 333 -7.35 -19.70 -1.90
C GLY A 333 -6.42 -20.77 -2.48
N ARG A 334 -6.66 -21.24 -3.71
CA ARG A 334 -5.76 -22.17 -4.43
C ARG A 334 -4.37 -21.59 -4.69
N ILE A 335 -4.25 -20.26 -4.71
CA ILE A 335 -2.98 -19.55 -4.68
C ILE A 335 -2.98 -18.64 -3.44
N ALA A 336 -1.89 -18.64 -2.68
CA ALA A 336 -1.70 -17.71 -1.57
C ALA A 336 -0.31 -17.06 -1.61
N LEU A 337 -0.20 -15.84 -1.08
CA LEU A 337 1.04 -15.07 -1.04
C LEU A 337 1.55 -14.92 0.40
N CYS A 338 2.86 -15.01 0.58
CA CYS A 338 3.50 -14.75 1.87
C CYS A 338 4.85 -14.04 1.70
N THR A 339 5.32 -13.40 2.77
CA THR A 339 6.65 -12.79 2.80
C THR A 339 7.70 -13.84 3.18
N LEU A 340 8.95 -13.65 2.74
CA LEU A 340 10.06 -14.52 3.15
C LEU A 340 10.25 -14.54 4.68
N THR A 341 10.04 -13.41 5.33
CA THR A 341 10.10 -13.27 6.79
C THR A 341 8.94 -13.96 7.52
N GLY A 342 7.86 -14.29 6.81
CA GLY A 342 6.69 -14.99 7.36
C GLY A 342 6.81 -16.51 7.32
N LEU A 343 7.80 -17.05 6.60
CA LEU A 343 8.00 -18.49 6.41
C LEU A 343 8.51 -19.18 7.69
N PRO A 344 8.04 -20.41 7.99
CA PRO A 344 8.66 -21.30 8.98
C PRO A 344 10.10 -21.68 8.59
N ARG A 345 10.98 -21.95 9.58
CA ARG A 345 12.38 -22.37 9.33
C ARG A 345 12.49 -23.78 8.80
N ASP A 346 11.72 -24.67 9.41
CA ASP A 346 11.48 -26.02 8.93
C ASP A 346 10.19 -25.92 8.11
N LEU A 347 10.33 -25.98 6.79
CA LEU A 347 9.19 -25.94 5.87
C LEU A 347 8.21 -27.04 6.30
N PRO A 348 6.93 -26.70 6.58
CA PRO A 348 6.11 -27.60 7.36
C PRO A 348 5.77 -28.87 6.60
N VAL A 349 5.74 -29.96 7.37
CA VAL A 349 4.70 -31.00 7.24
C VAL A 349 3.35 -30.26 7.23
N TRP A 350 2.79 -30.07 6.03
CA TRP A 350 1.43 -29.59 5.66
C TRP A 350 0.76 -28.54 6.55
N VAL A 351 0.38 -27.40 5.97
CA VAL A 351 -0.42 -26.37 6.66
C VAL A 351 -1.83 -26.90 6.97
N THR A 352 -2.05 -27.36 8.21
CA THR A 352 -3.39 -27.64 8.72
C THR A 352 -4.15 -26.32 8.91
N GLY A 353 -5.25 -26.13 8.17
CA GLY A 353 -6.17 -24.99 8.40
C GLY A 353 -6.47 -24.09 7.21
N ALA A 354 -6.11 -24.45 5.98
CA ALA A 354 -6.72 -23.81 4.81
C ALA A 354 -8.25 -24.07 4.84
N PRO A 355 -9.10 -23.07 4.56
CA PRO A 355 -10.54 -23.24 4.60
C PRO A 355 -10.95 -24.26 3.53
N ASN A 356 -11.27 -25.47 3.99
CA ASN A 356 -11.92 -26.57 3.28
C ASN A 356 -11.09 -27.47 2.36
N THR A 357 -9.86 -27.86 2.70
CA THR A 357 -9.29 -29.07 2.06
C THR A 357 -8.34 -29.84 2.97
N ASN A 358 -8.59 -31.14 3.09
CA ASN A 358 -7.64 -32.18 3.53
C ASN A 358 -6.47 -32.36 2.53
N GLU A 359 -6.14 -31.33 1.73
CA GLU A 359 -5.22 -31.42 0.60
C GLU A 359 -3.92 -30.68 0.92
N GLU A 360 -2.86 -31.48 1.03
CA GLU A 360 -1.47 -31.08 1.21
C GLU A 360 -1.07 -29.94 0.26
N THR A 361 -0.43 -28.86 0.74
CA THR A 361 -0.04 -27.66 -0.03
C THR A 361 1.36 -27.76 -0.68
N ALA A 362 1.59 -27.07 -1.81
CA ALA A 362 2.94 -26.90 -2.39
C ALA A 362 3.46 -25.46 -2.19
N LEU A 363 4.78 -25.28 -2.13
CA LEU A 363 5.41 -23.99 -1.83
C LEU A 363 6.47 -23.60 -2.86
N ILE A 364 6.41 -22.36 -3.32
CA ILE A 364 7.39 -21.73 -4.22
C ILE A 364 8.02 -20.56 -3.48
N ILE A 365 9.35 -20.57 -3.33
CA ILE A 365 10.13 -19.51 -2.68
C ILE A 365 10.91 -18.77 -3.77
N VAL A 366 10.70 -17.46 -3.84
CA VAL A 366 11.27 -16.55 -4.82
C VAL A 366 12.12 -15.52 -4.06
N ASP A 367 13.42 -15.81 -3.96
CA ASP A 367 14.40 -15.04 -3.19
C ASP A 367 15.21 -14.11 -4.12
N GLU A 368 15.00 -12.80 -3.99
CA GLU A 368 15.77 -11.77 -4.70
C GLU A 368 16.95 -11.32 -3.83
N SER A 369 18.09 -11.99 -3.96
CA SER A 369 19.30 -11.72 -3.16
C SER A 369 20.60 -11.94 -3.96
N ASP A 370 21.62 -11.12 -3.67
CA ASP A 370 22.96 -11.29 -4.25
C ASP A 370 23.67 -12.48 -3.63
N ALA A 371 24.21 -13.37 -4.47
CA ALA A 371 24.84 -14.62 -4.08
C ALA A 371 26.15 -14.48 -3.24
N LEU A 372 26.57 -13.27 -2.87
CA LEU A 372 27.87 -12.98 -2.22
C LEU A 372 27.78 -12.68 -0.71
N ARG A 373 26.61 -12.79 -0.06
CA ARG A 373 26.50 -12.66 1.41
C ARG A 373 26.72 -14.00 2.10
N ASP A 374 27.93 -14.56 2.00
CA ASP A 374 28.21 -15.90 2.52
C ASP A 374 28.47 -16.00 4.04
N ASP A 375 28.59 -14.91 4.81
CA ASP A 375 28.96 -15.03 6.25
C ASP A 375 27.92 -14.59 7.29
N ILE A 376 26.77 -14.01 6.88
CA ILE A 376 25.71 -13.59 7.83
C ILE A 376 24.34 -14.23 7.52
N ASP A 377 24.07 -14.60 6.27
CA ASP A 377 22.79 -15.19 5.83
C ASP A 377 22.71 -16.72 5.98
N SER A 378 23.79 -17.38 6.40
CA SER A 378 23.78 -18.82 6.71
C SER A 378 22.82 -19.19 7.86
N ARG A 379 22.35 -18.22 8.65
CA ARG A 379 21.30 -18.37 9.67
C ARG A 379 19.85 -18.18 9.15
N LEU A 380 19.69 -17.65 7.94
CA LEU A 380 18.41 -17.47 7.22
C LEU A 380 18.14 -18.56 6.18
N LEU A 381 19.08 -19.49 5.97
CA LEU A 381 18.88 -20.68 5.15
C LEU A 381 17.70 -21.49 5.69
N ILE A 382 16.56 -21.40 4.99
CA ILE A 382 15.46 -22.34 5.08
C ILE A 382 16.04 -23.72 4.85
N LYS A 383 16.06 -24.56 5.89
CA LYS A 383 16.53 -25.93 5.77
C LYS A 383 15.42 -26.73 5.11
N VAL A 384 15.49 -26.84 3.78
CA VAL A 384 14.74 -27.87 3.07
C VAL A 384 15.29 -29.20 3.56
N HIS A 385 14.49 -29.97 4.30
CA HIS A 385 14.90 -31.30 4.74
C HIS A 385 15.19 -32.13 3.49
N SER A 386 16.44 -32.58 3.38
CA SER A 386 17.08 -33.15 2.18
C SER A 386 16.62 -34.56 1.81
N ASN A 387 15.39 -34.96 2.16
CA ASN A 387 14.80 -36.18 1.64
C ASN A 387 14.20 -36.02 0.23
N ASP A 388 14.06 -34.79 -0.28
CA ASP A 388 13.45 -34.52 -1.60
C ASP A 388 14.43 -33.96 -2.67
N THR A 389 15.73 -33.89 -2.36
CA THR A 389 16.76 -33.37 -3.30
C THR A 389 17.63 -34.45 -3.95
N ALA A 390 17.43 -35.73 -3.64
CA ALA A 390 18.20 -36.84 -4.19
C ALA A 390 17.29 -37.83 -4.94
N ALA A 391 16.95 -37.51 -6.19
CA ALA A 391 16.50 -38.49 -7.18
C ALA A 391 16.90 -38.06 -8.59
N LEU A 392 18.21 -37.93 -8.80
CA LEU A 392 18.84 -38.03 -10.12
C LEU A 392 19.67 -39.32 -10.12
N SER A 393 18.99 -40.47 -10.04
CA SER A 393 19.52 -41.76 -10.48
C SER A 393 18.39 -42.79 -10.52
N ASP A 394 17.97 -43.08 -11.74
CA ASP A 394 17.41 -44.34 -12.24
C ASP A 394 17.00 -45.41 -11.21
N SER A 395 15.69 -45.61 -11.02
CA SER A 395 14.97 -46.90 -10.98
C SER A 395 13.55 -46.73 -10.45
N GLY A 396 12.59 -47.40 -11.09
CA GLY A 396 11.15 -47.21 -10.88
C GLY A 396 10.64 -47.57 -9.48
N ALA A 397 10.01 -46.61 -8.81
CA ALA A 397 8.96 -46.81 -7.81
C ALA A 397 8.15 -45.50 -7.61
N SER A 398 6.86 -45.64 -7.35
CA SER A 398 5.85 -44.58 -7.21
C SER A 398 6.18 -43.44 -6.23
N GLY A 399 6.07 -42.18 -6.66
CA GLY A 399 5.07 -41.29 -6.05
C GLY A 399 5.43 -40.17 -5.06
N ASN A 400 6.66 -39.61 -5.01
CA ASN A 400 6.91 -38.40 -4.20
C ASN A 400 7.48 -37.24 -5.04
N SER A 401 6.60 -36.44 -5.65
CA SER A 401 6.99 -35.18 -6.28
C SER A 401 7.37 -34.18 -5.20
N SER A 402 8.59 -33.64 -5.23
CA SER A 402 9.03 -32.56 -4.33
C SER A 402 7.98 -31.43 -4.28
N ARG A 403 7.69 -30.96 -3.07
CA ARG A 403 6.61 -30.00 -2.79
C ARG A 403 7.11 -28.61 -2.44
N VAL A 404 8.41 -28.40 -2.52
CA VAL A 404 9.05 -27.11 -2.31
C VAL A 404 9.97 -26.80 -3.48
N LEU A 405 9.75 -25.65 -4.11
CA LEU A 405 10.65 -25.09 -5.11
C LEU A 405 11.27 -23.80 -4.56
N HIS A 406 12.59 -23.79 -4.35
CA HIS A 406 13.32 -22.58 -3.99
C HIS A 406 14.15 -22.08 -5.17
N MET A 407 13.94 -20.81 -5.54
CA MET A 407 14.66 -20.13 -6.62
C MET A 407 15.23 -18.82 -6.10
N ARG A 408 16.53 -18.61 -6.36
CA ARG A 408 17.25 -17.39 -6.03
C ARG A 408 17.71 -16.68 -7.29
N PHE A 409 17.59 -15.36 -7.31
CA PHE A 409 18.08 -14.52 -8.40
C PHE A 409 18.58 -13.16 -7.87
N PRO A 410 19.61 -12.56 -8.48
CA PRO A 410 20.15 -11.27 -8.03
C PRO A 410 19.16 -10.14 -8.35
N PRO A 411 19.21 -8.99 -7.65
CA PRO A 411 18.39 -7.84 -7.99
C PRO A 411 18.81 -7.17 -9.30
N GLY A 412 17.94 -6.29 -9.81
CA GLY A 412 18.23 -5.41 -10.94
C GLY A 412 18.12 -6.09 -12.32
N LYS A 413 18.78 -5.51 -13.34
CA LYS A 413 18.58 -5.91 -14.75
C LYS A 413 18.92 -7.38 -15.01
N ARG A 414 20.00 -7.89 -14.41
CA ARG A 414 20.41 -9.30 -14.50
C ARG A 414 19.35 -10.21 -13.86
N GLY A 415 18.84 -9.80 -12.70
CA GLY A 415 17.71 -10.43 -12.03
C GLY A 415 16.49 -10.57 -12.89
N HIS A 416 16.05 -9.47 -13.51
CA HIS A 416 14.88 -9.47 -14.39
C HIS A 416 15.02 -10.44 -15.58
N HIS A 417 16.24 -10.61 -16.12
CA HIS A 417 16.50 -11.58 -17.18
C HIS A 417 16.35 -13.02 -16.66
N ILE A 418 16.95 -13.34 -15.51
CA ILE A 418 16.82 -14.65 -14.86
C ILE A 418 15.36 -14.93 -14.48
N PHE A 419 14.65 -13.91 -14.00
CA PHE A 419 13.24 -14.01 -13.66
C PHE A 419 12.38 -14.44 -14.86
N LEU A 420 12.62 -13.83 -16.03
CA LEU A 420 11.92 -14.15 -17.27
C LEU A 420 12.24 -15.56 -17.79
N HIS A 421 13.53 -15.91 -17.85
CA HIS A 421 13.99 -17.10 -18.58
C HIS A 421 14.16 -18.36 -17.71
N ASP A 422 14.22 -18.22 -16.38
CA ASP A 422 14.40 -19.34 -15.47
C ASP A 422 13.28 -19.43 -14.42
N VAL A 423 13.05 -18.36 -13.66
CA VAL A 423 12.10 -18.38 -12.52
C VAL A 423 10.67 -18.66 -12.98
N LEU A 424 10.15 -17.93 -13.97
CA LEU A 424 8.78 -18.12 -14.47
C LEU A 424 8.57 -19.53 -15.06
N PRO A 425 9.39 -20.03 -16.03
CA PRO A 425 9.25 -21.39 -16.55
C PRO A 425 9.29 -22.47 -15.47
N ARG A 426 10.24 -22.39 -14.53
CA ARG A 426 10.39 -23.39 -13.46
C ARG A 426 9.22 -23.36 -12.49
N ALA A 427 8.75 -22.17 -12.11
CA ALA A 427 7.59 -22.02 -11.25
C ALA A 427 6.34 -22.67 -11.86
N ILE A 428 6.10 -22.47 -13.16
CA ILE A 428 4.94 -23.01 -13.87
C ILE A 428 5.04 -24.53 -14.02
N SER A 429 6.22 -25.03 -14.42
CA SER A 429 6.47 -26.47 -14.56
C SER A 429 6.25 -27.21 -13.23
N PHE A 430 6.72 -26.62 -12.13
CA PHE A 430 6.49 -27.13 -10.79
C PHE A 430 5.02 -27.04 -10.36
N ALA A 431 4.35 -25.91 -10.62
CA ALA A 431 2.98 -25.67 -10.18
C ALA A 431 1.94 -26.53 -10.90
N SER A 432 2.16 -26.80 -12.20
CA SER A 432 1.21 -27.52 -13.06
C SER A 432 0.70 -28.84 -12.48
N PRO A 433 1.56 -29.82 -12.11
CA PRO A 433 1.09 -31.09 -11.56
C PRO A 433 0.35 -30.90 -10.23
N HIS A 434 0.79 -29.97 -9.38
CA HIS A 434 0.14 -29.68 -8.09
C HIS A 434 -1.26 -29.10 -8.29
N LEU A 435 -1.44 -28.10 -9.16
CA LEU A 435 -2.74 -27.51 -9.43
C LEU A 435 -3.72 -28.50 -10.07
N ASN A 436 -3.23 -29.37 -10.95
CA ASN A 436 -4.03 -30.45 -11.55
C ASN A 436 -4.53 -31.48 -10.51
N LEU A 437 -3.78 -31.67 -9.43
CA LEU A 437 -4.16 -32.54 -8.31
C LEU A 437 -5.11 -31.87 -7.29
N GLY A 438 -5.61 -30.66 -7.54
CA GLY A 438 -6.44 -29.94 -6.57
C GLY A 438 -5.66 -29.20 -5.48
N ARG A 439 -4.34 -29.42 -5.40
CA ARG A 439 -3.49 -28.81 -4.37
C ARG A 439 -3.41 -27.29 -4.50
N ALA A 440 -3.31 -26.62 -3.35
CA ALA A 440 -3.04 -25.19 -3.26
C ALA A 440 -1.53 -24.89 -3.32
N ILE A 441 -1.18 -23.73 -3.86
CA ILE A 441 0.21 -23.27 -4.01
C ILE A 441 0.42 -21.99 -3.24
N TYR A 442 1.41 -22.00 -2.35
CA TYR A 442 1.87 -20.82 -1.65
C TYR A 442 3.10 -20.28 -2.35
N VAL A 443 3.14 -18.98 -2.58
CA VAL A 443 4.27 -18.29 -3.20
C VAL A 443 4.82 -17.29 -2.18
N ALA A 444 6.11 -17.40 -1.89
CA ALA A 444 6.81 -16.60 -0.90
C ALA A 444 7.87 -15.74 -1.57
N GLY A 445 7.97 -14.46 -1.22
CA GLY A 445 8.94 -13.56 -1.84
C GLY A 445 8.62 -12.08 -1.68
N GLY A 446 9.37 -11.25 -2.40
CA GLY A 446 9.04 -9.84 -2.65
C GLY A 446 8.24 -9.68 -3.95
N ASP A 447 8.64 -8.75 -4.80
CA ASP A 447 7.93 -8.46 -6.07
C ASP A 447 7.90 -9.65 -7.03
N GLY A 448 8.95 -10.48 -7.05
CA GLY A 448 9.00 -11.69 -7.86
C GLY A 448 7.90 -12.70 -7.52
N CYS A 449 7.48 -12.78 -6.24
CA CYS A 449 6.38 -13.64 -5.80
C CYS A 449 5.05 -13.22 -6.43
N ILE A 450 4.75 -11.91 -6.43
CA ILE A 450 3.55 -11.37 -7.10
C ILE A 450 3.61 -11.68 -8.60
N GLY A 451 4.79 -11.58 -9.22
CA GLY A 451 4.98 -11.90 -10.63
C GLY A 451 4.71 -13.37 -10.97
N VAL A 452 5.21 -14.30 -10.15
CA VAL A 452 4.93 -15.74 -10.29
C VAL A 452 3.44 -16.03 -10.09
N ALA A 453 2.84 -15.52 -9.01
CA ALA A 453 1.41 -15.72 -8.75
C ALA A 453 0.54 -15.19 -9.90
N LEU A 454 0.91 -14.05 -10.49
CA LEU A 454 0.23 -13.48 -11.64
C LEU A 454 0.27 -14.40 -12.87
N ALA A 455 1.43 -15.02 -13.14
CA ALA A 455 1.57 -15.99 -14.23
C ALA A 455 0.74 -17.26 -13.97
N LEU A 456 0.75 -17.77 -12.73
CA LEU A 456 -0.07 -18.93 -12.36
C LEU A 456 -1.57 -18.64 -12.49
N LEU A 457 -2.04 -17.48 -12.00
CA LEU A 457 -3.43 -17.04 -12.13
C LEU A 457 -3.88 -16.89 -13.59
N GLN A 458 -2.98 -16.46 -14.48
CA GLN A 458 -3.30 -16.30 -15.89
C GLN A 458 -3.37 -17.64 -16.62
N LEU A 459 -2.48 -18.59 -16.30
CA LEU A 459 -2.35 -19.85 -17.04
C LEU A 459 -3.28 -20.95 -16.56
N PHE A 460 -3.62 -20.96 -15.27
CA PHE A 460 -4.36 -22.07 -14.65
C PHE A 460 -5.78 -21.73 -14.20
N PHE A 461 -6.21 -20.47 -14.33
CA PHE A 461 -7.55 -20.05 -13.90
C PHE A 461 -8.26 -19.23 -14.98
N ASP A 462 -9.55 -19.54 -15.21
CA ASP A 462 -10.41 -18.79 -16.12
C ASP A 462 -10.81 -17.41 -15.53
N SER A 463 -11.63 -16.63 -16.24
CA SER A 463 -12.09 -15.30 -15.76
C SER A 463 -12.95 -15.33 -14.50
N ASP A 464 -13.57 -16.47 -14.19
CA ASP A 464 -14.40 -16.64 -13.01
C ASP A 464 -13.60 -17.14 -11.80
N GLY A 465 -12.33 -17.50 -12.02
CA GLY A 465 -11.42 -18.02 -11.00
C GLY A 465 -11.51 -19.53 -10.83
N ARG A 466 -12.11 -20.26 -11.79
CA ARG A 466 -12.16 -21.72 -11.78
C ARG A 466 -10.88 -22.30 -12.39
N PRO A 467 -10.37 -23.43 -11.86
CA PRO A 467 -9.17 -24.05 -12.39
C PRO A 467 -9.42 -24.59 -13.80
N HIS A 468 -8.47 -24.35 -14.71
CA HIS A 468 -8.47 -24.93 -16.04
C HIS A 468 -7.67 -26.24 -16.01
N ILE A 469 -8.32 -27.37 -16.33
CA ILE A 469 -7.68 -28.68 -16.43
C ILE A 469 -7.37 -28.94 -17.90
N GLY A 470 -6.07 -29.05 -18.24
CA GLY A 470 -5.60 -29.32 -19.60
C GLY A 470 -4.77 -28.18 -20.20
N ALA A 471 -4.40 -28.30 -21.50
CA ALA A 471 -3.60 -27.29 -22.19
C ALA A 471 -4.28 -25.91 -22.10
N PRO A 472 -3.52 -24.82 -21.84
CA PRO A 472 -4.09 -23.48 -21.72
C PRO A 472 -4.94 -23.18 -22.95
N ARG A 473 -6.27 -23.07 -22.79
CA ARG A 473 -7.11 -22.63 -23.91
C ARG A 473 -6.80 -21.16 -24.18
N ASP A 474 -6.86 -20.79 -25.45
CA ASP A 474 -6.77 -19.43 -26.01
C ASP A 474 -7.84 -18.45 -25.50
N ALA A 475 -8.15 -18.43 -24.20
CA ALA A 475 -8.71 -17.23 -23.57
C ALA A 475 -7.64 -16.14 -23.74
N ALA A 476 -7.74 -15.42 -24.86
CA ALA A 476 -6.67 -14.67 -25.49
C ALA A 476 -5.84 -13.90 -24.46
N ILE A 477 -4.68 -14.47 -24.10
CA ILE A 477 -3.77 -13.87 -23.13
C ILE A 477 -3.43 -12.48 -23.64
N SER A 478 -3.89 -11.50 -22.88
CA SER A 478 -3.85 -10.09 -23.24
C SER A 478 -3.43 -9.27 -22.03
N LYS A 479 -2.92 -8.06 -22.28
CA LYS A 479 -2.54 -7.14 -21.21
C LYS A 479 -3.71 -6.82 -20.27
N SER A 480 -4.95 -6.81 -20.78
CA SER A 480 -6.15 -6.61 -19.97
C SER A 480 -6.41 -7.82 -19.07
N SER A 481 -6.33 -9.06 -19.60
CA SER A 481 -6.49 -10.26 -18.75
C SER A 481 -5.45 -10.33 -17.62
N VAL A 482 -4.18 -10.00 -17.92
CA VAL A 482 -3.12 -9.93 -16.90
C VAL A 482 -3.40 -8.82 -15.88
N ARG A 483 -3.90 -7.65 -16.33
CA ARG A 483 -4.32 -6.58 -15.41
C ARG A 483 -5.44 -7.06 -14.48
N THR A 484 -6.44 -7.76 -15.00
CA THR A 484 -7.53 -8.35 -14.20
C THR A 484 -7.00 -9.32 -13.15
N ARG A 485 -6.05 -10.20 -13.49
CA ARG A 485 -5.42 -11.09 -12.48
C ARG A 485 -4.66 -10.32 -11.40
N LEU A 486 -4.02 -9.20 -11.77
CA LEU A 486 -3.37 -8.33 -10.78
C LEU A 486 -4.39 -7.65 -9.85
N GLU A 487 -5.55 -7.24 -10.37
CA GLU A 487 -6.65 -6.71 -9.54
C GLU A 487 -7.14 -7.73 -8.51
N TRP A 488 -7.15 -9.04 -8.84
CA TRP A 488 -7.50 -10.10 -7.88
C TRP A 488 -6.50 -10.22 -6.74
N ILE A 489 -5.21 -10.08 -7.07
CA ILE A 489 -4.15 -10.04 -6.07
C ILE A 489 -4.34 -8.82 -5.17
N ILE A 490 -4.52 -7.64 -5.74
CA ILE A 490 -4.68 -6.38 -4.99
C ILE A 490 -5.94 -6.40 -4.12
N ALA A 491 -7.04 -6.98 -4.60
CA ALA A 491 -8.27 -7.13 -3.83
C ALA A 491 -8.05 -7.96 -2.55
N SER A 492 -7.16 -8.96 -2.59
CA SER A 492 -6.83 -9.81 -1.45
C SER A 492 -5.66 -9.24 -0.61
N LEU A 493 -4.77 -8.49 -1.24
CA LEU A 493 -3.55 -7.92 -0.67
C LEU A 493 -3.40 -6.45 -1.12
N PRO A 494 -4.09 -5.49 -0.49
CA PRO A 494 -4.16 -4.09 -0.97
C PRO A 494 -2.80 -3.38 -1.12
N GLN A 495 -1.78 -3.84 -0.40
CA GLN A 495 -0.40 -3.35 -0.47
C GLN A 495 0.40 -3.90 -1.67
N ALA A 496 -0.14 -4.88 -2.41
CA ALA A 496 0.53 -5.49 -3.55
C ALA A 496 0.74 -4.45 -4.66
N ASN A 497 2.00 -4.09 -4.91
CA ASN A 497 2.35 -3.13 -5.96
C ASN A 497 3.69 -3.53 -6.60
N PRO A 498 3.70 -4.60 -7.42
CA PRO A 498 4.94 -5.14 -7.99
C PRO A 498 5.63 -4.12 -8.90
N ALA A 499 6.96 -4.14 -8.90
CA ALA A 499 7.78 -3.31 -9.77
C ALA A 499 7.35 -3.42 -11.23
N ARG A 500 7.36 -2.28 -11.93
CA ARG A 500 7.05 -2.20 -13.36
C ARG A 500 7.93 -3.15 -14.20
N ALA A 501 9.18 -3.36 -13.77
CA ALA A 501 10.11 -4.27 -14.43
C ALA A 501 9.65 -5.74 -14.35
N ILE A 502 9.22 -6.21 -13.17
CA ILE A 502 8.67 -7.56 -12.98
C ILE A 502 7.41 -7.75 -13.82
N LEU A 503 6.46 -6.79 -13.76
CA LEU A 503 5.25 -6.86 -14.58
C LEU A 503 5.57 -6.87 -16.08
N LYS A 504 6.59 -6.14 -16.53
CA LYS A 504 7.05 -6.22 -17.91
C LYS A 504 7.54 -7.63 -18.25
N ARG A 505 8.35 -8.24 -17.38
CA ARG A 505 8.84 -9.63 -17.59
C ARG A 505 7.69 -10.64 -17.63
N VAL A 506 6.70 -10.53 -16.75
CA VAL A 506 5.52 -11.41 -16.76
C VAL A 506 4.74 -11.26 -18.08
N ASN A 507 4.54 -10.03 -18.56
CA ASN A 507 3.90 -9.81 -19.86
C ASN A 507 4.75 -10.35 -21.02
N ASP A 508 6.05 -10.09 -21.02
CA ASP A 508 6.98 -10.61 -22.04
C ASP A 508 6.90 -12.15 -22.09
N PHE A 509 6.86 -12.80 -20.92
CA PHE A 509 6.69 -14.24 -20.79
C PHE A 509 5.33 -14.72 -21.34
N LEU A 510 4.22 -14.23 -20.78
CA LEU A 510 2.86 -14.69 -21.09
C LEU A 510 2.41 -14.38 -22.52
N LEU A 511 2.92 -13.31 -23.11
CA LEU A 511 2.58 -12.90 -24.48
C LEU A 511 3.56 -13.46 -25.52
N SER A 512 4.53 -14.28 -25.10
CA SER A 512 5.50 -14.87 -26.02
C SER A 512 4.86 -15.91 -26.96
N PRO A 513 5.38 -16.07 -28.20
CA PRO A 513 4.80 -16.96 -29.21
C PRO A 513 4.71 -18.43 -28.79
N HIS A 514 5.67 -18.90 -27.99
CA HIS A 514 5.75 -20.30 -27.57
C HIS A 514 4.62 -20.73 -26.62
N LEU A 515 3.98 -19.79 -25.92
CA LEU A 515 2.80 -20.05 -25.09
C LEU A 515 1.48 -19.88 -25.84
N ARG A 516 1.51 -19.30 -27.05
CA ARG A 516 0.31 -18.99 -27.86
C ARG A 516 -0.06 -20.07 -28.88
N GLY A 517 0.62 -21.21 -28.88
CA GLY A 517 0.38 -22.29 -29.85
C GLY A 517 0.85 -21.93 -31.26
N GLY A 518 1.63 -22.83 -31.87
CA GLY A 518 2.11 -22.67 -33.24
C GLY A 518 0.94 -22.58 -34.23
N LYS A 519 0.99 -21.57 -35.11
CA LYS A 519 0.43 -21.76 -36.44
C LYS A 519 1.19 -22.94 -37.04
N ALA A 520 0.50 -24.03 -37.34
CA ALA A 520 1.04 -25.03 -38.23
C ALA A 520 1.38 -24.32 -39.54
N ASP A 521 2.67 -24.25 -39.87
CA ASP A 521 3.10 -23.99 -41.25
C ASP A 521 2.56 -25.16 -42.08
N GLU A 522 1.56 -24.88 -42.93
CA GLU A 522 1.23 -25.77 -44.03
C GLU A 522 2.43 -25.82 -44.98
N PRO A 523 3.00 -27.00 -45.26
CA PRO A 523 4.08 -27.11 -46.23
C PRO A 523 3.51 -26.84 -47.64
N ARG A 524 4.17 -25.96 -48.38
CA ARG A 524 4.01 -25.82 -49.83
C ARG A 524 4.66 -26.97 -50.57
#